data_AF-A0A536D7I1-F1
#
_entry.id   AF-A0A536D7I1-F1
#
_cell.length_a   1.000
_cell.length_b   1.000
_cell.length_c   1.000
_cell.angle_alpha   90.00
_cell.angle_beta   90.00
_cell.angle_gamma   90.00
#
_symmetry.space_group_name_H-M   'P 1'
#
loop_
_entity.id
_entity.type
_entity.pdbx_description
1 polymer ?
#
loop_
_entity_poly.entity_id
_entity_poly.type
_entity_poly.pdbx_seq_one_letter_code
_entity_poly.pdbx_strand_id
1 'polypeptide(L)'
;MSDDINKLAYDLLWTWQPAIQNLFRTIDPERWEQTRQNPVLLLSQLGDEGVKEALKRDDVNKALDEAKAAFRQYYDRNPPFLDAHAPMVIGYFSLEFGIAECLPIYSGGLGVLAGDHLKATSDVGLPLVAVSLFYKQGFGRQDIDAEARQVEVYSENKGADLPVKKVEGIEVEAPIGGTNVKIAVWKAQIGRVPLFLLDTDLPSNPPEARTITDRLYVPEPDKRLRQEIVLGIGGVRALRAMGIAANVFHLNEGHSFLC
;
A
#
# COMPACT_ATOMS: atom_id res chain seq x y z
N MET A 1 9.03 -11.47 -17.90
CA MET A 1 9.05 -11.69 -16.44
C MET A 1 8.24 -12.93 -16.05
N SER A 2 8.70 -13.79 -15.12
CA SER A 2 7.88 -14.92 -14.65
C SER A 2 6.73 -14.42 -13.78
N ASP A 3 5.48 -14.80 -14.05
CA ASP A 3 4.31 -14.32 -13.29
C ASP A 3 4.43 -14.58 -11.77
N ASP A 4 5.13 -15.65 -11.38
CA ASP A 4 5.31 -16.03 -9.98
C ASP A 4 6.13 -15.01 -9.18
N ILE A 5 7.23 -14.48 -9.74
CA ILE A 5 8.08 -13.53 -9.02
C ILE A 5 7.38 -12.18 -8.83
N ASN A 6 6.61 -11.78 -9.84
CA ASN A 6 5.78 -10.57 -9.77
C ASN A 6 4.69 -10.72 -8.70
N LYS A 7 4.06 -11.89 -8.61
CA LYS A 7 3.07 -12.16 -7.56
C LYS A 7 3.68 -12.00 -6.17
N LEU A 8 4.89 -12.51 -5.95
CA LEU A 8 5.61 -12.38 -4.68
C LEU A 8 6.04 -10.93 -4.39
N ALA A 9 6.37 -10.14 -5.42
CA ALA A 9 6.81 -8.74 -5.25
C ALA A 9 5.64 -7.79 -4.91
N TYR A 10 4.48 -7.99 -5.53
CA TYR A 10 3.31 -7.11 -5.37
C TYR A 10 2.43 -7.46 -4.16
N ASP A 11 2.66 -8.60 -3.50
CA ASP A 11 1.99 -8.95 -2.25
C ASP A 11 2.91 -8.65 -1.06
N LEU A 12 2.56 -7.63 -0.28
CA LEU A 12 3.29 -7.17 0.90
C LEU A 12 3.41 -8.22 2.01
N LEU A 13 2.86 -9.42 1.85
CA LEU A 13 3.18 -10.61 2.65
C LEU A 13 4.70 -10.80 2.84
N TRP A 14 5.52 -10.43 1.86
CA TRP A 14 6.99 -10.48 1.99
C TRP A 14 7.54 -9.67 3.17
N THR A 15 6.80 -8.68 3.68
CA THR A 15 7.22 -7.86 4.82
C THR A 15 7.19 -8.61 6.16
N TRP A 16 6.45 -9.71 6.27
CA TRP A 16 6.46 -10.61 7.43
C TRP A 16 6.65 -12.09 7.09
N GLN A 17 6.99 -12.42 5.83
CA GLN A 17 7.44 -13.76 5.44
C GLN A 17 8.94 -13.81 5.09
N PRO A 18 9.80 -14.34 6.00
CA PRO A 18 11.24 -14.35 5.81
C PRO A 18 11.70 -15.04 4.52
N ALA A 19 11.05 -16.15 4.12
CA ALA A 19 11.41 -16.86 2.90
C ALA A 19 11.20 -16.01 1.63
N ILE A 20 10.11 -15.25 1.57
CA ILE A 20 9.81 -14.38 0.42
C ILE A 20 10.75 -13.16 0.43
N GLN A 21 11.01 -12.57 1.59
CA GLN A 21 11.98 -11.48 1.71
C GLN A 21 13.39 -11.94 1.32
N ASN A 22 13.77 -13.17 1.70
CA ASN A 22 15.08 -13.73 1.40
C ASN A 22 15.30 -13.90 -0.10
N LEU A 23 14.28 -14.31 -0.86
CA LEU A 23 14.36 -14.37 -2.33
C LEU A 23 14.87 -13.05 -2.93
N PHE A 24 14.24 -11.92 -2.60
CA PHE A 24 14.62 -10.63 -3.18
C PHE A 24 16.01 -10.17 -2.74
N ARG A 25 16.40 -10.46 -1.50
CA ARG A 25 17.76 -10.23 -1.02
C ARG A 25 18.78 -11.11 -1.76
N THR A 26 18.47 -12.37 -2.05
CA THR A 26 19.38 -13.30 -2.74
C THR A 26 19.58 -12.95 -4.23
N ILE A 27 18.54 -12.40 -4.87
CA ILE A 27 18.61 -11.95 -6.27
C ILE A 27 19.74 -10.92 -6.45
N ASP A 28 19.70 -9.83 -5.69
CA ASP A 28 20.70 -8.78 -5.73
C ASP A 28 20.75 -8.07 -4.36
N PRO A 29 21.66 -8.48 -3.45
CA PRO A 29 21.73 -7.92 -2.10
C PRO A 29 22.02 -6.42 -2.07
N GLU A 30 22.81 -5.92 -3.02
CA GLU A 30 23.20 -4.52 -3.08
C GLU A 30 22.02 -3.66 -3.53
N ARG A 31 21.34 -4.05 -4.62
CA ARG A 31 20.12 -3.36 -5.07
C ARG A 31 18.99 -3.46 -4.07
N TRP A 32 18.89 -4.58 -3.34
CA TRP A 32 17.90 -4.73 -2.28
C TRP A 32 18.01 -3.62 -1.24
N GLU A 33 19.22 -3.30 -0.78
CA GLU A 33 19.42 -2.19 0.15
C GLU A 33 19.25 -0.82 -0.53
N GLN A 34 19.76 -0.64 -1.76
CA GLN A 34 19.63 0.63 -2.50
C GLN A 34 18.18 1.01 -2.79
N THR A 35 17.32 0.01 -3.04
CA THR A 35 15.89 0.19 -3.29
C THR A 35 15.06 0.25 -2.01
N ARG A 36 15.71 0.24 -0.83
CA ARG A 36 15.05 0.19 0.49
C ARG A 36 14.09 -0.98 0.60
N GLN A 37 14.57 -2.15 0.24
CA GLN A 37 13.84 -3.40 0.38
C GLN A 37 12.53 -3.40 -0.43
N ASN A 38 12.54 -2.74 -1.60
CA ASN A 38 11.41 -2.67 -2.51
C ASN A 38 11.57 -3.70 -3.64
N PRO A 39 10.85 -4.83 -3.61
CA PRO A 39 11.02 -5.86 -4.63
C PRO A 39 10.56 -5.41 -6.01
N VAL A 40 9.54 -4.54 -6.11
CA VAL A 40 9.06 -4.03 -7.41
C VAL A 40 10.13 -3.16 -8.05
N LEU A 41 10.70 -2.21 -7.30
CA LEU A 41 11.75 -1.34 -7.82
C LEU A 41 13.03 -2.13 -8.13
N LEU A 42 13.41 -3.10 -7.30
CA LEU A 42 14.56 -3.98 -7.55
C LEU A 42 14.42 -4.69 -8.90
N LEU A 43 13.28 -5.32 -9.14
CA LEU A 43 13.03 -6.07 -10.37
C LEU A 43 12.96 -5.14 -11.59
N SER A 44 12.35 -3.96 -11.43
CA SER A 44 12.31 -2.91 -12.46
C SER A 44 13.73 -2.46 -12.85
N GLN A 45 14.60 -2.22 -11.88
CA GLN A 45 15.99 -1.80 -12.12
C GLN A 45 16.87 -2.90 -12.73
N LEU A 46 16.61 -4.18 -12.43
CA LEU A 46 17.29 -5.31 -13.09
C LEU A 46 16.81 -5.49 -14.54
N GLY A 47 15.55 -5.17 -14.82
CA GLY A 47 14.92 -5.46 -16.09
C GLY A 47 14.72 -6.96 -16.35
N ASP A 48 13.99 -7.28 -17.41
CA ASP A 48 13.64 -8.67 -17.73
C ASP A 48 14.87 -9.59 -17.90
N GLU A 49 15.92 -9.13 -18.57
CA GLU A 49 17.13 -9.92 -18.78
C GLU A 49 17.92 -10.10 -17.48
N GLY A 50 18.06 -9.05 -16.65
CA GLY A 50 18.73 -9.16 -15.36
C GLY A 50 18.01 -10.13 -14.41
N VAL A 51 16.67 -10.10 -14.40
CA VAL A 51 15.87 -11.07 -13.63
C VAL A 51 16.07 -12.50 -14.17
N LYS A 52 16.06 -12.70 -15.49
CA LYS A 52 16.30 -14.03 -16.09
C LYS A 52 17.67 -14.57 -15.74
N GLU A 53 18.72 -13.76 -15.81
CA GLU A 53 20.08 -14.19 -15.43
C GLU A 53 20.17 -14.50 -13.94
N ALA A 54 19.57 -13.68 -13.07
CA ALA A 54 19.53 -13.96 -11.63
C ALA A 54 18.84 -15.31 -11.34
N LEU A 55 17.73 -15.60 -12.01
CA LEU A 55 16.99 -16.86 -11.91
C LEU A 55 17.73 -18.07 -12.47
N LYS A 56 18.91 -17.94 -13.10
CA LYS A 56 19.74 -19.09 -13.48
C LYS A 56 20.66 -19.55 -12.36
N ARG A 57 20.86 -18.72 -11.33
CA ARG A 57 21.73 -19.07 -10.21
C ARG A 57 21.03 -20.05 -9.27
N ASP A 58 21.74 -21.08 -8.83
CA ASP A 58 21.19 -22.16 -7.99
C ASP A 58 20.65 -21.65 -6.64
N ASP A 59 21.34 -20.69 -6.04
CA ASP A 59 20.94 -20.06 -4.78
C ASP A 59 19.62 -19.28 -4.91
N VAL A 60 19.46 -18.53 -6.00
CA VAL A 60 18.22 -17.79 -6.30
C VAL A 60 17.07 -18.75 -6.63
N ASN A 61 17.30 -19.81 -7.41
CA ASN A 61 16.27 -20.81 -7.71
C ASN A 61 15.77 -21.49 -6.44
N LYS A 62 16.68 -21.90 -5.55
CA LYS A 62 16.32 -22.49 -4.27
C LYS A 62 15.51 -21.52 -3.41
N ALA A 63 15.95 -20.26 -3.31
CA ALA A 63 15.22 -19.23 -2.58
C ALA A 63 13.82 -18.97 -3.18
N LEU A 64 13.68 -19.05 -4.51
CA LEU A 64 12.39 -18.91 -5.18
C LEU A 64 11.45 -20.07 -4.85
N ASP A 65 11.95 -21.31 -4.85
CA ASP A 65 11.15 -22.48 -4.48
C ASP A 65 10.69 -22.40 -3.01
N GLU A 66 11.57 -21.99 -2.10
CA GLU A 66 11.25 -21.74 -0.69
C GLU A 66 10.20 -20.62 -0.54
N ALA A 67 10.35 -19.51 -1.25
CA ALA A 67 9.39 -18.41 -1.25
C ALA A 67 8.01 -18.86 -1.78
N LYS A 68 7.97 -19.64 -2.86
CA LYS A 68 6.73 -20.20 -3.43
C LYS A 68 6.08 -21.20 -2.48
N ALA A 69 6.87 -22.01 -1.78
CA ALA A 69 6.37 -22.92 -0.76
C ALA A 69 5.76 -22.15 0.42
N ALA A 70 6.45 -21.14 0.94
CA ALA A 70 5.96 -20.28 2.02
C ALA A 70 4.68 -19.52 1.63
N PHE A 71 4.64 -18.97 0.41
CA PHE A 71 3.47 -18.28 -0.12
C PHE A 71 2.26 -19.23 -0.22
N ARG A 72 2.44 -20.43 -0.79
CA ARG A 72 1.39 -21.45 -0.85
C ARG A 72 0.94 -21.85 0.55
N GLN A 73 1.88 -22.20 1.43
CA GLN A 73 1.58 -22.53 2.82
C GLN A 73 0.82 -21.41 3.52
N TYR A 74 1.09 -20.14 3.22
CA TYR A 74 0.35 -19.03 3.80
C TYR A 74 -1.10 -19.01 3.33
N TYR A 75 -1.34 -19.08 2.01
CA TYR A 75 -2.66 -18.93 1.41
C TYR A 75 -3.54 -20.19 1.50
N ASP A 76 -2.94 -21.38 1.48
CA ASP A 76 -3.62 -22.66 1.61
C ASP A 76 -4.07 -22.94 3.05
N ARG A 77 -3.60 -22.14 4.04
CA ARG A 77 -4.18 -22.13 5.38
C ARG A 77 -5.66 -21.76 5.28
N ASN A 78 -6.46 -22.48 6.06
CA ASN A 78 -7.86 -22.17 6.25
C ASN A 78 -8.08 -21.59 7.66
N PRO A 79 -7.88 -20.28 7.85
CA PRO A 79 -7.98 -19.67 9.16
C PRO A 79 -9.46 -19.58 9.61
N PRO A 80 -9.74 -19.59 10.93
CA PRO A 80 -11.09 -19.80 11.46
C PRO A 80 -12.17 -18.83 10.95
N PHE A 81 -11.82 -17.57 10.66
CA PHE A 81 -12.80 -16.58 10.21
C PHE A 81 -13.13 -16.67 8.71
N LEU A 82 -12.32 -17.37 7.92
CA LEU A 82 -12.60 -17.58 6.50
C LEU A 82 -13.81 -18.49 6.30
N ASP A 83 -13.95 -19.50 7.16
CA ASP A 83 -15.08 -20.44 7.17
C ASP A 83 -16.28 -19.96 7.98
N ALA A 84 -16.14 -18.89 8.76
CA ALA A 84 -17.20 -18.43 9.65
C ALA A 84 -18.46 -17.96 8.90
N HIS A 85 -18.39 -17.82 7.56
CA HIS A 85 -19.45 -17.31 6.68
C HIS A 85 -20.14 -16.07 7.25
N ALA A 86 -19.39 -15.27 8.03
CA ALA A 86 -19.93 -14.10 8.66
C ALA A 86 -20.40 -13.17 7.53
N PRO A 87 -21.67 -12.71 7.54
CA PRO A 87 -22.19 -11.81 6.52
C PRO A 87 -21.67 -10.40 6.77
N MET A 88 -20.36 -10.26 6.97
CA MET A 88 -19.70 -9.05 7.43
C MET A 88 -18.52 -8.76 6.52
N VAL A 89 -18.42 -7.52 6.08
CA VAL A 89 -17.24 -6.96 5.44
C VAL A 89 -16.86 -5.71 6.22
N ILE A 90 -15.65 -5.72 6.78
CA ILE A 90 -15.15 -4.63 7.60
C ILE A 90 -14.42 -3.64 6.68
N GLY A 91 -14.90 -2.41 6.60
CA GLY A 91 -14.15 -1.30 6.00
C GLY A 91 -13.30 -0.64 7.07
N TYR A 92 -11.98 -0.76 6.98
CA TYR A 92 -11.03 -0.12 7.89
C TYR A 92 -10.44 1.14 7.24
N PHE A 93 -10.86 2.31 7.73
CA PHE A 93 -10.44 3.60 7.23
C PHE A 93 -9.39 4.21 8.16
N SER A 94 -8.25 4.59 7.60
CA SER A 94 -7.16 5.26 8.30
C SER A 94 -6.44 6.20 7.35
N LEU A 95 -5.99 7.36 7.85
CA LEU A 95 -5.07 8.21 7.10
C LEU A 95 -3.70 7.56 6.92
N GLU A 96 -3.34 6.58 7.75
CA GLU A 96 -2.02 5.96 7.66
C GLU A 96 -2.01 4.45 7.94
N PHE A 97 -1.08 3.76 7.26
CA PHE A 97 -0.77 2.34 7.45
C PHE A 97 0.73 2.07 7.33
N GLY A 98 1.35 1.65 8.42
CA GLY A 98 2.76 1.28 8.49
C GLY A 98 2.98 -0.17 8.06
N ILE A 99 3.13 -0.40 6.75
CA ILE A 99 3.32 -1.76 6.20
C ILE A 99 4.78 -2.05 5.87
N ALA A 100 5.38 -1.19 5.04
CA ALA A 100 6.74 -1.29 4.53
C ALA A 100 7.31 0.10 4.31
N GLU A 101 8.63 0.26 4.47
CA GLU A 101 9.30 1.54 4.20
C GLU A 101 9.14 2.00 2.75
N CYS A 102 9.10 1.05 1.81
CA CYS A 102 8.92 1.35 0.40
C CYS A 102 7.51 1.86 0.06
N LEU A 103 6.51 1.71 0.94
CA LEU A 103 5.18 2.26 0.77
C LEU A 103 4.92 3.31 1.86
N PRO A 104 5.41 4.55 1.69
CA PRO A 104 5.51 5.50 2.78
C PRO A 104 4.18 6.26 2.96
N ILE A 105 3.18 5.54 3.46
CA ILE A 105 1.83 6.05 3.75
C ILE A 105 1.56 6.14 5.26
N TYR A 106 2.61 6.39 6.06
CA TYR A 106 2.52 6.56 7.51
C TYR A 106 3.64 7.45 8.03
N SER A 107 3.49 7.98 9.25
CA SER A 107 4.55 8.76 9.90
C SER A 107 4.84 8.38 11.35
N GLY A 108 4.02 7.54 11.99
CA GLY A 108 4.17 7.25 13.42
C GLY A 108 3.56 5.95 13.90
N GLY A 109 3.48 5.82 15.23
CA GLY A 109 3.03 4.60 15.90
C GLY A 109 1.58 4.22 15.61
N LEU A 110 0.70 5.20 15.33
CA LEU A 110 -0.68 4.95 14.94
C LEU A 110 -0.76 4.22 13.59
N GLY A 111 0.01 4.67 12.61
CA GLY A 111 0.19 3.97 11.34
C GLY A 111 0.75 2.56 11.52
N VAL A 112 1.78 2.38 12.35
CA VAL A 112 2.34 1.04 12.65
C VAL A 112 1.29 0.11 13.24
N LEU A 113 0.52 0.56 14.22
CA LEU A 113 -0.59 -0.21 14.80
C LEU A 113 -1.63 -0.59 13.74
N ALA A 114 -2.03 0.35 12.88
CA ALA A 114 -2.97 0.09 11.81
C ALA A 114 -2.42 -0.94 10.80
N GLY A 115 -1.12 -0.87 10.50
CA GLY A 115 -0.45 -1.84 9.64
C GLY A 115 -0.40 -3.24 10.25
N ASP A 116 -0.08 -3.36 11.54
CA ASP A 116 -0.08 -4.63 12.26
C ASP A 116 -1.48 -5.22 12.38
N HIS A 117 -2.53 -4.38 12.52
CA HIS A 117 -3.91 -4.84 12.39
C HIS A 117 -4.17 -5.50 11.04
N LEU A 118 -3.68 -4.95 9.92
CA LEU A 118 -3.88 -5.57 8.60
C LEU A 118 -3.15 -6.92 8.51
N LYS A 119 -1.92 -7.01 9.02
CA LYS A 119 -1.15 -8.27 9.05
C LYS A 119 -1.85 -9.33 9.90
N ALA A 120 -2.26 -8.99 11.11
CA ALA A 120 -2.98 -9.89 12.00
C ALA A 120 -4.32 -10.34 11.41
N THR A 121 -5.07 -9.41 10.82
CA THR A 121 -6.33 -9.69 10.10
C THR A 121 -6.12 -10.68 8.95
N SER A 122 -5.04 -10.50 8.19
CA SER A 122 -4.66 -11.41 7.11
C SER A 122 -4.34 -12.82 7.63
N ASP A 123 -3.69 -12.93 8.79
CA ASP A 123 -3.34 -14.20 9.42
C ASP A 123 -4.57 -14.95 9.95
N VAL A 124 -5.54 -14.23 10.55
CA VAL A 124 -6.77 -14.83 11.09
C VAL A 124 -7.89 -14.95 10.06
N GLY A 125 -7.72 -14.39 8.86
CA GLY A 125 -8.66 -14.47 7.75
C GLY A 125 -9.96 -13.69 7.95
N LEU A 126 -9.90 -12.55 8.64
CA LEU A 126 -11.06 -11.68 8.79
C LEU A 126 -11.42 -11.00 7.45
N PRO A 127 -12.72 -10.86 7.10
CA PRO A 127 -13.17 -10.24 5.86
C PRO A 127 -13.08 -8.71 5.93
N LEU A 128 -11.85 -8.19 5.96
CA LEU A 128 -11.55 -6.77 6.07
C LEU A 128 -10.94 -6.25 4.77
N VAL A 129 -11.38 -5.05 4.40
CA VAL A 129 -10.76 -4.23 3.36
C VAL A 129 -10.32 -2.92 3.99
N ALA A 130 -9.13 -2.45 3.65
CA ALA A 130 -8.61 -1.20 4.18
C ALA A 130 -8.69 -0.08 3.15
N VAL A 131 -8.86 1.16 3.60
CA VAL A 131 -8.91 2.36 2.75
C VAL A 131 -8.03 3.44 3.36
N SER A 132 -7.20 4.05 2.51
CA SER A 132 -6.33 5.17 2.86
C SER A 132 -6.13 6.10 1.67
N LEU A 133 -5.29 7.13 1.82
CA LEU A 133 -4.91 8.03 0.75
C LEU A 133 -3.59 7.59 0.11
N PHE A 134 -3.46 7.79 -1.20
CA PHE A 134 -2.22 7.55 -1.91
C PHE A 134 -1.36 8.82 -1.90
N TYR A 135 -0.51 8.96 -0.89
CA TYR A 135 0.33 10.15 -0.76
C TYR A 135 1.41 10.21 -1.83
N LYS A 136 1.49 11.33 -2.56
CA LYS A 136 2.55 11.60 -3.55
C LYS A 136 3.92 11.66 -2.90
N GLN A 137 4.00 12.17 -1.69
CA GLN A 137 5.24 12.25 -0.92
C GLN A 137 4.96 11.64 0.44
N GLY A 138 5.76 10.63 0.78
CA GLY A 138 5.73 10.02 2.11
C GLY A 138 6.34 10.93 3.17
N PHE A 139 6.62 10.37 4.34
CA PHE A 139 7.35 11.09 5.38
C PHE A 139 8.75 11.49 4.88
N GLY A 140 9.18 12.71 5.22
CA GLY A 140 10.49 13.22 4.83
C GLY A 140 11.59 12.35 5.42
N ARG A 141 12.58 11.96 4.62
CA ARG A 141 13.77 11.32 5.15
C ARG A 141 14.59 12.38 5.88
N GLN A 142 14.82 12.17 7.16
CA GLN A 142 15.79 12.96 7.90
C GLN A 142 17.19 12.65 7.37
N ASP A 143 17.92 13.68 6.97
CA ASP A 143 19.32 13.62 6.60
C ASP A 143 20.09 14.67 7.40
N ILE A 144 21.41 14.47 7.49
CA ILE A 144 22.31 15.43 8.10
C ILE A 144 23.18 16.01 6.99
N ASP A 145 23.03 17.31 6.73
CA ASP A 145 23.82 17.98 5.70
C ASP A 145 25.28 18.18 6.12
N ALA A 146 26.09 18.71 5.20
CA ALA A 146 27.52 18.95 5.44
C ALA A 146 27.79 19.94 6.59
N GLU A 147 26.79 20.73 6.99
CA GLU A 147 26.84 21.69 8.10
C GLU A 147 26.30 21.10 9.42
N ALA A 148 26.10 19.78 9.48
CA ALA A 148 25.52 19.05 10.61
C ALA A 148 24.09 19.50 10.97
N ARG A 149 23.35 20.05 10.01
CA ARG A 149 21.95 20.41 10.20
C ARG A 149 21.05 19.29 9.74
N GLN A 150 19.97 19.12 10.47
CA GLN A 150 18.89 18.25 10.06
C GLN A 150 18.15 18.85 8.86
N VAL A 151 18.06 18.08 7.78
CA VAL A 151 17.25 18.41 6.60
C VAL A 151 16.27 17.28 6.31
N GLU A 152 15.13 17.60 5.70
CA GLU A 152 14.14 16.62 5.28
C GLU A 152 14.14 16.46 3.76
N VAL A 153 14.39 15.23 3.30
CA VAL A 153 14.41 14.87 1.89
C VAL A 153 13.14 14.11 1.55
N TYR A 154 12.31 14.71 0.71
CA TYR A 154 11.08 14.11 0.21
C TYR A 154 11.32 13.45 -1.14
N SER A 155 10.96 12.18 -1.26
CA SER A 155 10.94 11.47 -2.54
C SER A 155 9.52 11.39 -3.05
N GLU A 156 9.32 11.61 -4.35
CA GLU A 156 8.01 11.40 -4.96
C GLU A 156 7.76 9.90 -5.18
N ASN A 157 6.61 9.44 -4.70
CA ASN A 157 6.07 8.12 -4.93
C ASN A 157 5.57 8.03 -6.36
N LYS A 158 6.17 7.15 -7.16
CA LYS A 158 5.66 6.78 -8.47
C LYS A 158 4.97 5.43 -8.34
N GLY A 159 3.67 5.37 -8.64
CA GLY A 159 2.91 4.12 -8.51
C GLY A 159 3.52 2.92 -9.25
N ALA A 160 4.24 3.15 -10.36
CA ALA A 160 4.95 2.12 -11.10
C ALA A 160 6.14 1.49 -10.35
N ASP A 161 6.73 2.23 -9.40
CA ASP A 161 7.89 1.80 -8.62
C ASP A 161 7.47 1.15 -7.29
N LEU A 162 6.17 1.12 -6.98
CA LEU A 162 5.63 0.69 -5.70
C LEU A 162 4.88 -0.66 -5.82
N PRO A 163 4.74 -1.43 -4.72
CA PRO A 163 3.93 -2.65 -4.68
C PRO A 163 2.43 -2.35 -4.66
N VAL A 164 1.98 -1.52 -5.60
CA VAL A 164 0.58 -1.11 -5.79
C VAL A 164 0.20 -1.26 -7.26
N LYS A 165 -1.09 -1.49 -7.51
CA LYS A 165 -1.63 -1.54 -8.87
C LYS A 165 -2.84 -0.64 -8.98
N LYS A 166 -2.94 0.12 -10.06
CA LYS A 166 -4.15 0.90 -10.33
C LYS A 166 -5.33 -0.05 -10.56
N VAL A 167 -6.48 0.29 -9.99
CA VAL A 167 -7.73 -0.43 -10.20
C VAL A 167 -8.37 0.13 -11.46
N GLU A 168 -8.16 -0.55 -12.58
CA GLU A 168 -8.65 -0.11 -13.88
C GLU A 168 -10.18 -0.02 -13.93
N GLY A 169 -10.69 1.00 -14.61
CA GLY A 169 -12.13 1.23 -14.76
C GLY A 169 -12.85 1.76 -13.51
N ILE A 170 -12.15 1.97 -12.40
CA ILE A 170 -12.71 2.56 -11.18
C ILE A 170 -12.16 3.97 -10.96
N GLU A 171 -13.04 4.96 -11.16
CA GLU A 171 -12.85 6.35 -10.78
C GLU A 171 -14.13 6.80 -10.08
N VAL A 172 -13.99 7.46 -8.93
CA VAL A 172 -15.13 7.99 -8.16
C VAL A 172 -14.98 9.47 -7.93
N GLU A 173 -16.02 10.12 -7.42
CA GLU A 173 -15.99 11.55 -7.13
C GLU A 173 -16.34 11.81 -5.67
N ALA A 174 -15.75 12.84 -5.06
CA ALA A 174 -16.14 13.38 -3.76
C ALA A 174 -16.45 14.89 -3.85
N PRO A 175 -17.52 15.37 -3.20
CA PRO A 175 -17.88 16.79 -3.22
C PRO A 175 -16.97 17.58 -2.27
N ILE A 176 -16.21 18.53 -2.81
CA ILE A 176 -15.32 19.40 -2.05
C ILE A 176 -15.63 20.85 -2.42
N GLY A 177 -16.32 21.55 -1.51
CA GLY A 177 -16.85 22.89 -1.78
C GLY A 177 -17.86 22.83 -2.94
N GLY A 178 -17.60 23.59 -4.00
CA GLY A 178 -18.43 23.62 -5.22
C GLY A 178 -18.01 22.64 -6.32
N THR A 179 -16.99 21.79 -6.07
CA THR A 179 -16.37 20.95 -7.10
C THR A 179 -16.50 19.47 -6.74
N ASN A 180 -16.80 18.63 -7.73
CA ASN A 180 -16.62 17.19 -7.61
C ASN A 180 -15.18 16.83 -7.97
N VAL A 181 -14.41 16.39 -6.98
CA VAL A 181 -13.02 15.96 -7.19
C VAL A 181 -13.01 14.50 -7.58
N LYS A 182 -12.38 14.19 -8.72
CA LYS A 182 -12.19 12.83 -9.23
C LYS A 182 -11.11 12.12 -8.42
N ILE A 183 -11.29 10.83 -8.18
CA ILE A 183 -10.43 10.01 -7.33
C ILE A 183 -10.18 8.70 -8.07
N ALA A 184 -8.91 8.44 -8.38
CA ALA A 184 -8.46 7.14 -8.85
C ALA A 184 -8.21 6.22 -7.66
N VAL A 185 -8.34 4.91 -7.89
CA VAL A 185 -8.13 3.90 -6.86
C VAL A 185 -6.91 3.07 -7.21
N TRP A 186 -6.01 2.93 -6.25
CA TRP A 186 -4.87 2.01 -6.28
C TRP A 186 -5.08 0.92 -5.26
N LYS A 187 -4.47 -0.25 -5.48
CA LYS A 187 -4.55 -1.41 -4.59
C LYS A 187 -3.15 -1.86 -4.20
N ALA A 188 -2.89 -1.90 -2.90
CA ALA A 188 -1.82 -2.68 -2.29
C ALA A 188 -2.40 -3.99 -1.74
N GLN A 189 -1.71 -5.12 -1.93
CA GLN A 189 -2.14 -6.39 -1.34
C GLN A 189 -1.30 -6.68 -0.09
N ILE A 190 -1.94 -6.88 1.05
CA ILE A 190 -1.30 -7.18 2.34
C ILE A 190 -1.75 -8.58 2.76
N GLY A 191 -1.08 -9.62 2.24
CA GLY A 191 -1.56 -11.00 2.39
C GLY A 191 -2.99 -11.09 1.87
N ARG A 192 -3.96 -11.51 2.70
CA ARG A 192 -5.38 -11.61 2.33
C ARG A 192 -6.12 -10.26 2.30
N VAL A 193 -5.57 -9.21 2.90
CA VAL A 193 -6.26 -7.92 3.05
C VAL A 193 -5.93 -6.99 1.88
N PRO A 194 -6.91 -6.56 1.07
CA PRO A 194 -6.70 -5.48 0.11
C PRO A 194 -6.72 -4.12 0.83
N LEU A 195 -5.70 -3.31 0.59
CA LEU A 195 -5.67 -1.89 0.97
C LEU A 195 -5.85 -1.03 -0.29
N PHE A 196 -6.92 -0.24 -0.31
CA PHE A 196 -7.20 0.69 -1.37
C PHE A 196 -6.67 2.08 -1.02
N LEU A 197 -5.91 2.66 -1.93
CA LEU A 197 -5.29 3.97 -1.79
C LEU A 197 -5.93 4.93 -2.78
N LEU A 198 -6.49 6.02 -2.26
CA LEU A 198 -7.25 7.01 -3.03
C LEU A 198 -6.32 8.13 -3.53
N ASP A 199 -6.35 8.40 -4.82
CA ASP A 199 -5.45 9.34 -5.49
C ASP A 199 -6.21 10.47 -6.17
N THR A 200 -5.89 11.70 -5.81
CA THR A 200 -6.47 12.92 -6.40
C THR A 200 -5.56 13.60 -7.40
N ASP A 201 -4.30 13.16 -7.56
CA ASP A 201 -3.30 13.73 -8.49
C ASP A 201 -3.59 13.34 -9.95
N LEU A 202 -4.79 13.72 -10.42
CA LEU A 202 -5.28 13.46 -11.76
C LEU A 202 -5.22 14.75 -12.60
N PRO A 203 -4.75 14.69 -13.86
CA PRO A 203 -4.74 15.86 -14.75
C PRO A 203 -6.14 16.45 -15.01
N SER A 204 -7.20 15.66 -14.82
CA SER A 204 -8.60 16.07 -14.93
C SER A 204 -9.10 16.90 -13.74
N ASN A 205 -8.40 16.85 -12.61
CA ASN A 205 -8.70 17.66 -11.44
C ASN A 205 -8.00 19.02 -11.53
N PRO A 206 -8.59 20.07 -10.94
CA PRO A 206 -7.92 21.35 -10.84
C PRO A 206 -6.69 21.25 -9.91
N PRO A 207 -5.65 22.09 -10.10
CA PRO A 207 -4.37 21.96 -9.39
C PRO A 207 -4.50 21.87 -7.87
N GLU A 208 -5.39 22.65 -7.27
CA GLU A 208 -5.64 22.65 -5.82
C GLU A 208 -6.21 21.33 -5.31
N ALA A 209 -7.04 20.64 -6.11
CA ALA A 209 -7.59 19.34 -5.75
C ALA A 209 -6.55 18.22 -5.84
N ARG A 210 -5.62 18.32 -6.80
CA ARG A 210 -4.50 17.37 -6.92
C ARG A 210 -3.62 17.34 -5.68
N THR A 211 -3.50 18.49 -5.00
CA THR A 211 -2.66 18.60 -3.79
C THR A 211 -3.24 17.88 -2.57
N ILE A 212 -4.51 17.45 -2.59
CA ILE A 212 -5.17 16.82 -1.43
C ILE A 212 -4.38 15.58 -1.00
N THR A 213 -3.86 14.81 -1.95
CA THR A 213 -3.06 13.61 -1.69
C THR A 213 -1.55 13.85 -1.78
N ASP A 214 -1.06 15.08 -1.56
CA ASP A 214 0.39 15.33 -1.62
C ASP A 214 1.17 14.71 -0.47
N ARG A 215 0.73 14.97 0.78
CA ARG A 215 1.45 14.61 2.00
C ARG A 215 0.50 14.23 3.14
N LEU A 216 0.97 13.35 3.99
CA LEU A 216 0.35 13.01 5.28
C LEU A 216 0.61 14.13 6.31
N TYR A 217 -0.34 14.37 7.21
CA TYR A 217 -0.29 15.37 8.29
C TYR A 217 0.09 16.79 7.85
N VAL A 218 -0.80 17.42 7.10
CA VAL A 218 -0.69 18.82 6.69
C VAL A 218 -1.15 19.77 7.80
N PRO A 219 -0.44 20.90 8.03
CA PRO A 219 -0.83 21.85 9.08
C PRO A 219 -2.10 22.64 8.74
N GLU A 220 -2.48 22.73 7.47
CA GLU A 220 -3.64 23.50 7.00
C GLU A 220 -4.97 22.77 7.30
N PRO A 221 -5.85 23.33 8.16
CA PRO A 221 -7.09 22.66 8.54
C PRO A 221 -8.05 22.38 7.38
N ASP A 222 -8.11 23.30 6.41
CA ASP A 222 -8.93 23.14 5.20
C ASP A 222 -8.44 21.95 4.35
N LYS A 223 -7.12 21.81 4.17
CA LYS A 223 -6.55 20.69 3.43
C LYS A 223 -6.78 19.36 4.16
N ARG A 224 -6.66 19.36 5.49
CA ARG A 224 -7.01 18.20 6.32
C ARG A 224 -8.48 17.80 6.15
N LEU A 225 -9.42 18.73 6.23
CA LEU A 225 -10.84 18.43 6.00
C LEU A 225 -11.09 17.82 4.60
N ARG A 226 -10.40 18.31 3.57
CA ARG A 226 -10.48 17.76 2.21
C ARG A 226 -9.95 16.32 2.15
N GLN A 227 -8.84 16.02 2.84
CA GLN A 227 -8.34 14.65 2.98
C GLN A 227 -9.36 13.73 3.67
N GLU A 228 -9.99 14.20 4.74
CA GLU A 228 -11.02 13.45 5.48
C GLU A 228 -12.28 13.21 4.62
N ILE A 229 -12.67 14.17 3.76
CA ILE A 229 -13.75 14.01 2.77
C ILE A 229 -13.40 12.95 1.71
N VAL A 230 -12.18 13.01 1.15
CA VAL A 230 -11.72 12.03 0.16
C VAL A 230 -11.67 10.64 0.80
N LEU A 231 -11.13 10.52 2.01
CA LEU A 231 -11.02 9.26 2.74
C LEU A 231 -12.41 8.67 3.04
N GLY A 232 -13.30 9.44 3.65
CA GLY A 232 -14.63 8.97 4.04
C GLY A 232 -15.56 8.79 2.84
N ILE A 233 -16.02 9.90 2.25
CA ILE A 233 -17.00 9.87 1.16
C ILE A 233 -16.41 9.18 -0.08
N GLY A 234 -15.20 9.57 -0.47
CA GLY A 234 -14.52 8.98 -1.63
C GLY A 234 -14.23 7.50 -1.44
N GLY A 235 -13.77 7.10 -0.24
CA GLY A 235 -13.49 5.71 0.07
C GLY A 235 -14.73 4.82 0.09
N VAL A 236 -15.83 5.27 0.71
CA VAL A 236 -17.11 4.52 0.66
C VAL A 236 -17.62 4.38 -0.77
N ARG A 237 -17.52 5.45 -1.58
CA ARG A 237 -17.89 5.39 -3.01
C ARG A 237 -16.99 4.44 -3.78
N ALA A 238 -15.69 4.43 -3.52
CA ALA A 238 -14.73 3.51 -4.14
C ALA A 238 -15.07 2.04 -3.82
N LEU A 239 -15.30 1.72 -2.55
CA LEU A 239 -15.71 0.37 -2.13
C LEU A 239 -16.99 -0.07 -2.85
N ARG A 240 -18.01 0.79 -2.89
CA ARG A 240 -19.27 0.51 -3.61
C ARG A 240 -19.07 0.31 -5.10
N ALA A 241 -18.26 1.14 -5.75
CA ALA A 241 -17.95 1.03 -7.18
C ALA A 241 -17.24 -0.30 -7.52
N MET A 242 -16.47 -0.85 -6.58
CA MET A 242 -15.83 -2.17 -6.69
C MET A 242 -16.75 -3.33 -6.29
N GLY A 243 -18.02 -3.07 -5.94
CA GLY A 243 -18.97 -4.09 -5.48
C GLY A 243 -18.71 -4.59 -4.05
N ILE A 244 -17.89 -3.86 -3.28
CA ILE A 244 -17.54 -4.21 -1.90
C ILE A 244 -18.54 -3.54 -0.94
N ALA A 245 -19.48 -4.33 -0.43
CA ALA A 245 -20.50 -3.87 0.51
C ALA A 245 -20.02 -3.97 1.97
N ALA A 246 -19.11 -3.07 2.37
CA ALA A 246 -18.73 -2.94 3.77
C ALA A 246 -19.95 -2.58 4.63
N ASN A 247 -20.18 -3.35 5.69
CA ASN A 247 -21.32 -3.18 6.60
C ASN A 247 -20.90 -2.98 8.07
N VAL A 248 -19.60 -3.06 8.34
CA VAL A 248 -18.99 -2.62 9.60
C VAL A 248 -17.86 -1.66 9.25
N PHE A 249 -17.86 -0.49 9.87
CA PHE A 249 -16.83 0.52 9.66
C PHE A 249 -15.96 0.63 10.91
N HIS A 250 -14.66 0.40 10.74
CA HIS A 250 -13.66 0.69 11.75
C HIS A 250 -12.93 1.96 11.33
N LEU A 251 -12.99 2.99 12.18
CA LEU A 251 -12.39 4.29 11.92
C LEU A 251 -11.17 4.42 12.83
N ASN A 252 -9.98 4.53 12.25
CA ASN A 252 -8.78 4.83 13.02
C ASN A 252 -8.82 6.31 13.41
N GLU A 253 -9.22 6.57 14.65
CA GLU A 253 -9.44 7.91 15.20
C GLU A 253 -10.54 8.74 14.51
N GLY A 254 -10.65 10.01 14.90
CA GLY A 254 -11.66 10.95 14.40
C GLY A 254 -11.45 11.39 12.95
N HIS A 255 -10.38 10.96 12.28
CA HIS A 255 -10.02 11.38 10.92
C HIS A 255 -10.89 10.76 9.82
N SER A 256 -11.66 9.73 10.15
CA SER A 256 -12.49 9.02 9.16
C SER A 256 -13.99 9.19 9.44
N PHE A 257 -14.40 10.23 10.16
CA PHE A 257 -15.78 10.40 10.66
C PHE A 257 -16.84 10.66 9.57
N LEU A 258 -16.42 10.94 8.33
CA LEU A 258 -17.30 11.21 7.18
C LEU A 258 -17.64 9.96 6.34
N CYS A 259 -17.40 8.76 6.88
CA CYS A 259 -17.80 7.48 6.26
C CYS A 259 -19.32 7.26 6.31
#